data_AF-A0AAD7IUR9-F1
#
_entry.id   AF-A0AAD7IUR9-F1
#
_cell.length_a   1.000
_cell.length_b   1.000
_cell.length_c   1.000
_cell.angle_alpha   90.00
_cell.angle_beta   90.00
_cell.angle_gamma   90.00
#
_symmetry.space_group_name_H-M   'P 1'
#
loop_
_entity.id
_entity.type
_entity.pdbx_description
1 polymer ?
#
loop_
_entity_poly.entity_id
_entity_poly.type
_entity_poly.pdbx_seq_one_letter_code
_entity_poly.pdbx_strand_id
1 'polypeptide(L)'
;MSATHSSPERIRVLNQVPEDDEPMSENVDWEDEEEFLLEEQGFYRGSYPRLVALYTLAPFTALTAFALLASLPYVAYHCPEPYPPTYPYPASLPFPLPELLASVALYSLSHLLRSPIYTIAAIIVPFPLPATLLSTALHTALSTVARLFTLTLLLVHHYAVYAYPTWHDLAFRRVWWAALGWAFADAVTGVYQGYAGLALYRDVLVLPGLSTSTPMSETERTPLLTSHRPDPDPDSELDYDLEQLVALKAREELEDVFGLPLVRIPAFIPCLQRVNSLLLSVGLFLLLGASLYGPNHLRRWGLVALAAATHLLLAVLHAPIVLPRVGVQGAAFLGAVVSLGAFFTGLGVWGGVS
;
A
#
# COMPACT_ATOMS: atom_id res chain seq x y z
N MET A 1 -57.77 25.60 1.25
CA MET A 1 -57.52 26.85 1.98
C MET A 1 -56.04 27.13 1.86
N SER A 2 -55.70 28.09 1.00
CA SER A 2 -54.33 28.43 0.59
C SER A 2 -53.89 29.66 1.36
N ALA A 3 -52.74 29.59 2.03
CA ALA A 3 -52.13 30.72 2.74
C ALA A 3 -50.79 31.04 2.08
N THR A 4 -50.80 32.10 1.28
CA THR A 4 -49.63 32.75 0.70
C THR A 4 -48.98 33.66 1.74
N HIS A 5 -47.81 33.28 2.26
CA HIS A 5 -46.92 34.18 2.97
C HIS A 5 -45.97 34.84 1.95
N SER A 6 -46.21 36.11 1.65
CA SER A 6 -45.26 36.99 0.96
C SER A 6 -44.30 37.59 1.98
N SER A 7 -43.00 37.28 1.85
CA SER A 7 -41.94 37.86 2.69
C SER A 7 -41.42 39.17 2.08
N PRO A 8 -41.10 40.22 2.87
CA PRO A 8 -40.88 41.59 2.40
C PRO A 8 -39.42 41.97 2.12
N GLU A 9 -38.49 41.03 1.92
CA GLU A 9 -37.06 41.33 1.81
C GLU A 9 -36.60 41.90 0.44
N ARG A 10 -37.52 42.20 -0.47
CA ARG A 10 -37.21 42.59 -1.86
C ARG A 10 -36.82 44.07 -2.08
N ILE A 11 -36.66 44.87 -1.02
CA ILE A 11 -36.49 46.34 -1.16
C ILE A 11 -35.11 46.84 -0.68
N ARG A 12 -34.16 45.94 -0.37
CA ARG A 12 -32.83 46.33 0.13
C ARG A 12 -31.67 46.16 -0.87
N VAL A 13 -31.96 46.16 -2.17
CA VAL A 13 -30.95 45.92 -3.23
C VAL A 13 -30.61 47.19 -4.06
N LEU A 14 -31.25 48.33 -3.80
CA LEU A 14 -31.10 49.53 -4.66
C LEU A 14 -30.05 50.55 -4.22
N ASN A 15 -29.22 50.26 -3.20
CA ASN A 15 -28.18 51.20 -2.71
C ASN A 15 -26.78 50.57 -2.61
N GLN A 16 -26.50 49.49 -3.33
CA GLN A 16 -25.13 48.99 -3.41
C GLN A 16 -24.38 49.83 -4.45
N VAL A 17 -23.48 50.66 -3.93
CA VAL A 17 -22.47 51.42 -4.69
C VAL A 17 -21.74 50.42 -5.62
N PRO A 18 -21.47 50.75 -6.90
CA PRO A 18 -20.62 49.91 -7.75
C PRO A 18 -19.24 49.87 -7.10
N GLU A 19 -18.94 48.78 -6.41
CA GLU A 19 -17.55 48.46 -6.07
C GLU A 19 -16.88 48.19 -7.42
N ASP A 20 -15.80 48.93 -7.66
CA ASP A 20 -14.98 48.88 -8.86
C ASP A 20 -14.74 47.44 -9.29
N ASP A 21 -14.83 47.18 -10.59
CA ASP A 21 -14.49 45.91 -11.23
C ASP A 21 -13.07 45.50 -10.82
N GLU A 22 -12.94 44.74 -9.72
CA GLU A 22 -11.76 43.91 -9.51
C GLU A 22 -11.66 43.04 -10.76
N PRO A 23 -10.53 43.04 -11.50
CA PRO A 23 -10.38 42.21 -12.67
C PRO A 23 -10.60 40.76 -12.22
N MET A 24 -11.77 40.22 -12.56
CA MET A 24 -12.10 38.84 -12.31
C MET A 24 -10.95 38.02 -12.84
N SER A 25 -10.44 37.16 -11.96
CA SER A 25 -9.34 36.26 -12.17
C SER A 25 -9.61 35.27 -13.32
N GLU A 26 -9.52 35.74 -14.57
CA GLU A 26 -9.56 34.90 -15.79
C GLU A 26 -8.42 33.87 -15.82
N ASN A 27 -7.41 34.00 -14.95
CA ASN A 27 -6.30 33.04 -14.86
C ASN A 27 -6.70 31.68 -14.25
N VAL A 28 -7.88 31.55 -13.62
CA VAL A 28 -8.25 30.28 -12.96
C VAL A 28 -8.66 29.21 -13.98
N ASP A 29 -9.30 29.57 -15.10
CA ASP A 29 -9.77 28.58 -16.08
C ASP A 29 -8.66 28.07 -17.01
N TRP A 30 -7.67 28.90 -17.37
CA TRP A 30 -6.62 28.51 -18.32
C TRP A 30 -5.68 27.43 -17.77
N GLU A 31 -5.38 27.45 -16.48
CA GLU A 31 -4.52 26.43 -15.88
C GLU A 31 -5.21 25.06 -15.88
N ASP A 32 -6.49 25.01 -15.50
CA ASP A 32 -7.27 23.78 -15.50
C ASP A 32 -7.52 23.26 -16.92
N GLU A 33 -7.73 24.15 -17.89
CA GLU A 33 -7.91 23.78 -19.31
C GLU A 33 -6.62 23.23 -19.93
N GLU A 34 -5.46 23.85 -19.71
CA GLU A 34 -4.18 23.29 -20.20
C GLU A 34 -3.85 21.96 -19.51
N GLU A 35 -4.18 21.78 -18.22
CA GLU A 35 -4.04 20.46 -17.57
C GLU A 35 -4.95 19.42 -18.22
N PHE A 36 -6.22 19.77 -18.46
CA PHE A 36 -7.16 18.87 -19.12
C PHE A 36 -6.70 18.48 -20.53
N LEU A 37 -6.19 19.42 -21.32
CA LEU A 37 -5.64 19.17 -22.66
C LEU A 37 -4.40 18.27 -22.62
N LEU A 38 -3.52 18.45 -21.63
CA LEU A 38 -2.36 17.57 -21.43
C LEU A 38 -2.83 16.15 -21.07
N GLU A 39 -3.81 16.02 -20.17
CA GLU A 39 -4.33 14.72 -19.75
C GLU A 39 -5.04 13.98 -20.90
N GLU A 40 -5.78 14.68 -21.76
CA GLU A 40 -6.39 14.10 -22.97
C GLU A 40 -5.31 13.57 -23.94
N GLN A 41 -4.14 14.20 -23.96
CA GLN A 41 -2.96 13.74 -24.70
C GLN A 41 -2.13 12.70 -23.95
N GLY A 42 -2.53 12.35 -22.72
CA GLY A 42 -1.83 11.41 -21.86
C GLY A 42 -0.54 11.95 -21.26
N PHE A 43 -0.36 13.28 -21.22
CA PHE A 43 0.71 14.03 -20.54
C PHE A 43 0.24 14.53 -19.16
N TYR A 44 1.19 14.72 -18.25
CA TYR A 44 0.89 15.20 -16.90
C TYR A 44 1.79 16.37 -16.53
N ARG A 45 1.26 17.35 -15.79
CA ARG A 45 2.08 18.43 -15.26
C ARG A 45 2.94 17.94 -14.10
N GLY A 46 4.23 18.29 -14.13
CA GLY A 46 5.10 18.09 -12.99
C GLY A 46 6.56 17.84 -13.37
N SER A 47 7.39 17.73 -12.33
CA SER A 47 8.80 17.40 -12.46
C SER A 47 9.01 15.99 -11.92
N TYR A 48 9.37 15.04 -12.80
CA TYR A 48 9.73 13.68 -12.40
C TYR A 48 10.74 13.60 -11.23
N PRO A 49 11.87 14.34 -11.23
CA PRO A 49 12.81 14.28 -10.11
C PRO A 49 12.20 14.79 -8.80
N ARG A 50 11.29 15.78 -8.84
CA ARG A 50 10.57 16.24 -7.65
C ARG A 50 9.62 15.17 -7.12
N LEU A 51 8.89 14.50 -8.02
CA LEU A 51 7.98 13.41 -7.66
C LEU A 51 8.72 12.23 -7.03
N VAL A 52 9.84 11.81 -7.65
CA VAL A 52 10.73 10.77 -7.10
C VAL A 52 11.27 11.19 -5.73
N ALA A 53 11.71 12.43 -5.57
CA ALA A 53 12.18 12.96 -4.28
C ALA A 53 11.07 12.91 -3.22
N LEU A 54 9.84 13.29 -3.54
CA LEU A 54 8.70 13.17 -2.62
C LEU A 54 8.40 11.71 -2.27
N TYR A 55 8.47 10.80 -3.24
CA TYR A 55 8.24 9.38 -3.00
C TYR A 55 9.32 8.72 -2.14
N THR A 56 10.55 9.27 -2.08
CA THR A 56 11.60 8.78 -1.16
C THR A 56 11.22 8.88 0.32
N LEU A 57 10.17 9.66 0.65
CA LEU A 57 9.57 9.66 1.98
C LEU A 57 8.97 8.31 2.36
N ALA A 58 8.46 7.53 1.41
CA ALA A 58 7.85 6.22 1.67
C ALA A 58 8.84 5.18 2.24
N PRO A 59 10.01 4.92 1.63
CA PRO A 59 11.00 4.04 2.25
C PRO A 59 11.58 4.62 3.55
N PHE A 60 11.76 5.94 3.66
CA PHE A 60 12.26 6.55 4.89
C PHE A 60 11.29 6.38 6.07
N THR A 61 9.99 6.61 5.83
CA THR A 61 8.93 6.39 6.83
C THR A 61 8.80 4.91 7.18
N ALA A 62 8.90 4.01 6.20
CA ALA A 62 8.91 2.56 6.45
C ALA A 62 10.09 2.13 7.33
N LEU A 63 11.31 2.61 7.04
CA LEU A 63 12.51 2.32 7.84
C LEU A 63 12.39 2.88 9.27
N THR A 64 11.87 4.09 9.40
CA THR A 64 11.65 4.73 10.70
C THR A 64 10.63 3.93 11.52
N ALA A 65 9.48 3.59 10.93
CA ALA A 65 8.46 2.79 11.60
C ALA A 65 8.96 1.39 11.95
N PHE A 66 9.74 0.76 11.07
CA PHE A 66 10.39 -0.53 11.34
C PHE A 66 11.35 -0.44 12.51
N ALA A 67 12.22 0.59 12.57
CA ALA A 67 13.15 0.80 13.67
C ALA A 67 12.42 1.03 15.00
N LEU A 68 11.35 1.84 14.99
CA LEU A 68 10.50 2.05 16.17
C LEU A 68 9.88 0.74 16.65
N LEU A 69 9.25 -0.04 15.76
CA LEU A 69 8.66 -1.33 16.11
C LEU A 69 9.70 -2.38 16.52
N ALA A 70 10.91 -2.35 15.96
CA ALA A 70 12.01 -3.23 16.36
C ALA A 70 12.55 -2.89 17.75
N SER A 71 12.56 -1.61 18.12
CA SER A 71 12.98 -1.15 19.46
C SER A 71 11.93 -1.41 20.55
N LEU A 72 10.64 -1.47 20.18
CA LEU A 72 9.53 -1.51 21.12
C LEU A 72 9.58 -2.69 22.11
N PRO A 73 9.88 -3.95 21.71
CA PRO A 73 10.01 -5.07 22.65
C PRO A 73 11.13 -4.91 23.67
N TYR A 74 12.14 -4.09 23.38
CA TYR A 74 13.24 -3.84 24.30
C TYR A 74 12.92 -2.72 25.26
N VAL A 75 12.26 -1.65 24.79
CA VAL A 75 11.95 -0.47 25.60
C VAL A 75 10.71 -0.69 26.48
N ALA A 76 9.63 -1.24 25.92
CA ALA A 76 8.34 -1.35 26.61
C ALA A 76 8.15 -2.70 27.31
N TYR A 77 8.70 -3.78 26.74
CA TYR A 77 8.44 -5.16 27.16
C TYR A 77 9.72 -5.84 27.68
N HIS A 78 10.25 -5.28 28.77
CA HIS A 78 11.45 -5.80 29.43
C HIS A 78 11.18 -7.22 29.97
N CYS A 79 11.77 -8.22 29.32
CA CYS A 79 11.76 -9.60 29.80
C CYS A 79 12.91 -9.78 30.81
N PRO A 80 12.64 -10.17 32.07
CA PRO A 80 13.69 -10.44 33.05
C PRO A 80 14.57 -11.61 32.60
N GLU A 81 15.89 -11.40 32.48
CA GLU A 81 16.89 -12.48 32.43
C GLU A 81 17.10 -13.08 33.85
N PRO A 82 17.54 -14.36 34.03
CA PRO A 82 17.75 -15.42 33.04
C PRO A 82 17.14 -16.78 33.48
N TYR A 83 16.23 -17.35 32.69
CA TYR A 83 16.13 -18.81 32.63
C TYR A 83 17.09 -19.29 31.52
N PRO A 84 17.78 -20.44 31.70
CA PRO A 84 18.78 -20.90 30.72
C PRO A 84 18.17 -20.95 29.32
N PRO A 85 18.97 -20.73 28.26
CA PRO A 85 18.46 -20.62 26.90
C PRO A 85 17.83 -21.95 26.49
N THR A 86 16.50 -22.05 26.60
CA THR A 86 15.79 -23.27 26.23
C THR A 86 15.82 -23.47 24.71
N TYR A 87 15.97 -22.38 23.93
CA TYR A 87 16.03 -22.47 22.48
C TYR A 87 17.47 -22.68 21.97
N PRO A 88 17.76 -23.78 21.28
CA PRO A 88 19.10 -24.07 20.76
C PRO A 88 19.33 -23.29 19.46
N TYR A 89 19.72 -22.02 19.55
CA TYR A 89 20.20 -21.29 18.39
C TYR A 89 21.56 -21.86 17.94
N PRO A 90 21.76 -22.15 16.65
CA PRO A 90 23.09 -22.47 16.15
C PRO A 90 23.97 -21.22 16.23
N ALA A 91 25.25 -21.41 16.54
CA ALA A 91 26.20 -20.30 16.69
C ALA A 91 26.32 -19.42 15.42
N SER A 92 26.03 -19.98 14.24
CA SER A 92 26.04 -19.26 12.96
C SER A 92 24.82 -18.37 12.72
N LEU A 93 23.70 -18.62 13.39
CA LEU A 93 22.45 -17.86 13.21
C LEU A 93 21.83 -17.52 14.58
N PRO A 94 22.41 -16.56 15.31
CA PRO A 94 21.85 -16.09 16.56
C PRO A 94 20.52 -15.37 16.34
N PHE A 95 19.69 -15.34 17.38
CA PHE A 95 18.50 -14.49 17.44
C PHE A 95 18.87 -13.02 17.12
N PRO A 96 18.06 -12.27 16.31
CA PRO A 96 16.76 -12.64 15.73
C PRO A 96 16.82 -13.12 14.26
N LEU A 97 18.00 -13.56 13.78
CA LEU A 97 18.19 -13.86 12.35
C LEU A 97 17.32 -15.00 11.81
N PRO A 98 17.18 -16.16 12.49
CA PRO A 98 16.31 -17.23 11.99
C PRO A 98 14.86 -16.79 11.82
N GLU A 99 14.33 -16.01 12.78
CA GLU A 99 12.97 -15.48 12.76
C GLU A 99 12.75 -14.57 11.54
N LEU A 100 13.69 -13.67 11.27
CA LEU A 100 13.66 -12.78 10.11
C LEU A 100 13.77 -13.56 8.79
N LEU A 101 14.76 -14.45 8.66
CA LEU A 101 15.00 -15.17 7.41
C LEU A 101 13.86 -16.13 7.06
N ALA A 102 13.32 -16.85 8.03
CA ALA A 102 12.21 -17.78 7.80
C ALA A 102 10.94 -17.05 7.35
N SER A 103 10.62 -15.92 8.01
CA SER A 103 9.45 -15.11 7.67
C SER A 103 9.59 -14.43 6.31
N VAL A 104 10.77 -13.88 5.99
CA VAL A 104 11.07 -13.30 4.65
C VAL A 104 10.95 -14.38 3.57
N ALA A 105 11.53 -15.57 3.78
CA ALA A 105 11.47 -16.66 2.80
C ALA A 105 10.03 -17.10 2.50
N LEU A 106 9.20 -17.27 3.54
CA LEU A 106 7.80 -17.66 3.39
C LEU A 106 6.92 -16.54 2.82
N TYR A 107 7.23 -15.28 3.13
CA TYR A 107 6.63 -14.14 2.43
C TYR A 107 6.95 -14.19 0.94
N SER A 108 8.23 -14.32 0.57
CA SER A 108 8.66 -14.35 -0.82
C SER A 108 8.01 -15.50 -1.59
N LEU A 109 7.94 -16.69 -1.00
CA LEU A 109 7.21 -17.82 -1.59
C LEU A 109 5.72 -17.51 -1.81
N SER A 110 5.05 -16.98 -0.78
CA SER A 110 3.65 -16.58 -0.88
C SER A 110 3.44 -15.51 -1.96
N HIS A 111 4.36 -14.55 -2.07
CA HIS A 111 4.32 -13.46 -3.05
C HIS A 111 4.49 -13.97 -4.48
N LEU A 112 5.48 -14.84 -4.73
CA LEU A 112 5.71 -15.46 -6.05
C LEU A 112 4.52 -16.30 -6.51
N LEU A 113 3.79 -16.92 -5.56
CA LEU A 113 2.59 -17.70 -5.86
C LEU A 113 1.35 -16.84 -6.18
N ARG A 114 1.39 -15.52 -6.01
CA ARG A 114 0.23 -14.64 -6.27
C ARG A 114 -0.24 -14.71 -7.73
N SER A 115 0.69 -14.60 -8.68
CA SER A 115 0.38 -14.67 -10.12
C SER A 115 -0.19 -16.02 -10.54
N PRO A 116 0.45 -17.18 -10.25
CA PRO A 116 -0.13 -18.48 -10.62
C PRO A 116 -1.47 -18.76 -9.93
N ILE A 117 -1.70 -18.29 -8.69
CA ILE A 117 -3.00 -18.39 -8.03
C ILE A 117 -4.08 -17.61 -8.81
N TYR A 118 -3.75 -16.42 -9.30
CA TYR A 118 -4.66 -15.65 -10.15
C TYR A 118 -4.96 -16.38 -11.47
N THR A 119 -3.95 -16.90 -12.16
CA THR A 119 -4.13 -17.67 -13.40
C THR A 119 -5.06 -18.87 -13.18
N ILE A 120 -4.84 -19.64 -12.10
CA ILE A 120 -5.69 -20.79 -11.76
C ILE A 120 -7.12 -20.33 -11.45
N ALA A 121 -7.30 -19.25 -10.68
CA ALA A 121 -8.62 -18.71 -10.38
C ALA A 121 -9.37 -18.23 -11.63
N ALA A 122 -8.67 -17.59 -12.58
CA ALA A 122 -9.22 -17.14 -13.85
C ALA A 122 -9.60 -18.29 -14.79
N ILE A 123 -8.91 -19.44 -14.72
CA ILE A 123 -9.30 -20.65 -15.45
C ILE A 123 -10.57 -21.27 -14.86
N ILE A 124 -10.69 -21.29 -13.52
CA ILE A 124 -11.83 -21.89 -12.83
C ILE A 124 -13.09 -21.03 -12.99
N VAL A 125 -12.93 -19.70 -12.93
CA VAL A 125 -14.04 -18.76 -12.96
C VAL A 125 -13.91 -17.85 -14.19
N PRO A 126 -14.81 -17.95 -15.18
CA PRO A 126 -14.67 -17.24 -16.46
C PRO A 126 -14.95 -15.73 -16.36
N PHE A 127 -15.37 -15.22 -15.21
CA PHE A 127 -15.70 -13.81 -15.00
C PHE A 127 -14.59 -13.10 -14.19
N PRO A 128 -14.18 -11.88 -14.57
CA PRO A 128 -13.02 -11.21 -13.98
C PRO A 128 -13.19 -10.84 -12.51
N LEU A 129 -14.40 -10.39 -12.11
CA LEU A 129 -14.68 -9.99 -10.72
C LEU A 129 -14.55 -11.17 -9.75
N PRO A 130 -15.32 -12.27 -9.91
CA PRO A 130 -15.21 -13.40 -8.99
C PRO A 130 -13.87 -14.13 -9.11
N ALA A 131 -13.20 -14.14 -10.27
CA ALA A 131 -11.84 -14.65 -10.39
C ALA A 131 -10.84 -13.86 -9.51
N THR A 132 -10.94 -12.52 -9.53
CA THR A 132 -10.12 -11.63 -8.69
C THR A 132 -10.40 -11.84 -7.21
N LEU A 133 -11.68 -11.94 -6.82
CA LEU A 133 -12.07 -12.17 -5.43
C LEU A 133 -11.63 -13.56 -4.93
N LEU A 134 -11.79 -14.60 -5.76
CA LEU A 134 -11.34 -15.95 -5.44
C LEU A 134 -9.82 -16.01 -5.30
N SER A 135 -9.08 -15.42 -6.24
CA SER A 135 -7.61 -15.33 -6.17
C SER A 135 -7.16 -14.61 -4.90
N THR A 136 -7.82 -13.49 -4.56
CA THR A 136 -7.54 -12.72 -3.34
C THR A 136 -7.80 -13.55 -2.09
N ALA A 137 -8.92 -14.29 -2.03
CA ALA A 137 -9.24 -15.18 -0.93
C ALA A 137 -8.24 -16.34 -0.79
N LEU A 138 -7.85 -16.98 -1.89
CA LEU A 138 -6.88 -18.06 -1.90
C LEU A 138 -5.48 -17.57 -1.48
N HIS A 139 -5.05 -16.42 -1.98
CA HIS A 139 -3.75 -15.85 -1.63
C HIS A 139 -3.69 -15.39 -0.16
N THR A 140 -4.76 -14.77 0.36
CA THR A 140 -4.81 -14.38 1.78
C THR A 140 -4.87 -15.60 2.71
N ALA A 141 -5.55 -16.67 2.32
CA ALA A 141 -5.52 -17.95 3.02
C ALA A 141 -4.11 -18.56 3.01
N LEU A 142 -3.46 -18.63 1.84
CA LEU A 142 -2.07 -19.11 1.71
C LEU A 142 -1.12 -18.30 2.59
N SER A 143 -1.21 -16.98 2.55
CA SER A 143 -0.38 -16.10 3.38
C SER A 143 -0.61 -16.35 4.87
N THR A 144 -1.85 -16.56 5.31
CA THR A 144 -2.17 -16.87 6.72
C THR A 144 -1.59 -18.22 7.14
N VAL A 145 -1.70 -19.24 6.28
CA VAL A 145 -1.07 -20.55 6.48
C VAL A 145 0.44 -20.43 6.54
N ALA A 146 1.06 -19.65 5.65
CA ALA A 146 2.50 -19.41 5.63
C ALA A 146 2.99 -18.73 6.93
N ARG A 147 2.23 -17.78 7.48
CA ARG A 147 2.54 -17.16 8.79
C ARG A 147 2.45 -18.17 9.94
N LEU A 148 1.40 -18.99 9.99
CA LEU A 148 1.29 -20.08 10.98
C LEU A 148 2.44 -21.11 10.82
N PHE A 149 2.77 -21.44 9.59
CA PHE A 149 3.88 -22.34 9.28
C PHE A 149 5.22 -21.74 9.71
N THR A 150 5.44 -20.44 9.52
CA THR A 150 6.63 -19.72 10.03
C THR A 150 6.79 -19.93 11.53
N LEU A 151 5.72 -19.71 12.30
CA LEU A 151 5.73 -19.84 13.77
C LEU A 151 5.95 -21.29 14.23
N THR A 152 5.40 -22.24 13.47
CA THR A 152 5.56 -23.68 13.74
C THR A 152 6.97 -24.16 13.40
N LEU A 153 7.53 -23.73 12.26
CA LEU A 153 8.89 -24.02 11.82
C LEU A 153 9.93 -23.51 12.83
N LEU A 154 9.69 -22.31 13.37
CA LEU A 154 10.51 -21.71 14.41
C LEU A 154 10.27 -22.34 15.80
N LEU A 155 9.36 -23.31 15.91
CA LEU A 155 9.05 -24.02 17.16
C LEU A 155 8.71 -23.06 18.31
N VAL A 156 8.05 -21.94 18.00
CA VAL A 156 7.81 -20.85 18.97
C VAL A 156 7.03 -21.34 20.19
N HIS A 157 5.97 -22.12 19.97
CA HIS A 157 5.15 -22.66 21.06
C HIS A 157 5.87 -23.77 21.85
N HIS A 158 6.70 -24.58 21.18
CA HIS A 158 7.36 -25.73 21.83
C HIS A 158 8.34 -25.30 22.93
N TYR A 159 8.99 -24.14 22.76
CA TYR A 159 9.94 -23.58 23.71
C TYR A 159 9.36 -22.45 24.56
N ALA A 160 8.04 -22.27 24.55
CA ALA A 160 7.38 -21.30 25.41
C ALA A 160 7.42 -21.79 26.86
N VAL A 161 7.69 -20.87 27.79
CA VAL A 161 7.77 -21.16 29.22
C VAL A 161 6.37 -21.14 29.85
N TYR A 162 5.49 -20.27 29.34
CA TYR A 162 4.15 -20.09 29.88
C TYR A 162 3.09 -20.84 29.07
N ALA A 163 2.10 -21.41 29.76
CA ALA A 163 0.99 -22.13 29.12
C ALA A 163 0.01 -21.20 28.37
N TYR A 164 0.09 -19.89 28.62
CA TYR A 164 -0.75 -18.85 28.04
C TYR A 164 0.12 -17.75 27.42
N PRO A 165 -0.37 -17.06 26.38
CA PRO A 165 0.39 -16.00 25.73
C PRO A 165 0.63 -14.84 26.72
N THR A 166 1.89 -14.51 26.97
CA THR A 166 2.29 -13.40 27.83
C THR A 166 3.52 -12.71 27.25
N TRP A 167 3.59 -11.38 27.34
CA TRP A 167 4.73 -10.60 26.88
C TRP A 167 6.01 -10.86 27.68
N HIS A 168 5.89 -11.48 28.86
CA HIS A 168 7.03 -11.91 29.68
C HIS A 168 7.75 -13.16 29.11
N ASP A 169 7.19 -13.82 28.10
CA ASP A 169 7.80 -14.99 27.46
C ASP A 169 8.75 -14.55 26.32
N LEU A 170 9.87 -15.25 26.14
CA LEU A 170 10.73 -15.10 24.97
C LEU A 170 9.96 -15.37 23.67
N ALA A 171 8.95 -16.25 23.72
CA ALA A 171 8.09 -16.52 22.59
C ALA A 171 7.42 -15.26 22.02
N PHE A 172 7.05 -14.29 22.87
CA PHE A 172 6.50 -13.00 22.41
C PHE A 172 7.50 -12.26 21.50
N ARG A 173 8.77 -12.16 21.94
CA ARG A 173 9.83 -11.52 21.15
C ARG A 173 10.10 -12.25 19.84
N ARG A 174 10.06 -13.59 19.84
CA ARG A 174 10.26 -14.39 18.63
C ARG A 174 9.13 -14.21 17.62
N VAL A 175 7.88 -14.22 18.07
CA VAL A 175 6.71 -13.87 17.23
C VAL A 175 6.86 -12.46 16.67
N TRP A 176 7.29 -11.51 17.50
CA TRP A 176 7.49 -10.13 17.10
C TRP A 176 8.52 -9.99 15.96
N TRP A 177 9.69 -10.61 16.11
CA TRP A 177 10.74 -10.56 15.09
C TRP A 177 10.36 -11.33 13.82
N ALA A 178 9.65 -12.46 13.93
CA ALA A 178 9.08 -13.13 12.76
C ALA A 178 8.07 -12.23 12.03
N ALA A 179 7.27 -11.46 12.77
CA ALA A 179 6.35 -10.51 12.20
C ALA A 179 7.06 -9.36 11.47
N LEU A 180 8.15 -8.85 12.07
CA LEU A 180 8.98 -7.81 11.48
C LEU A 180 9.66 -8.28 10.20
N GLY A 181 10.13 -9.54 10.13
CA GLY A 181 10.72 -10.06 8.89
C GLY A 181 9.71 -10.15 7.75
N TRP A 182 8.50 -10.63 8.04
CA TRP A 182 7.39 -10.59 7.07
C TRP A 182 7.06 -9.15 6.64
N ALA A 183 6.98 -8.25 7.61
CA ALA A 183 6.64 -6.85 7.38
C ALA A 183 7.72 -6.11 6.58
N PHE A 184 8.99 -6.44 6.81
CA PHE A 184 10.14 -5.91 6.07
C PHE A 184 10.09 -6.33 4.60
N ALA A 185 9.86 -7.62 4.33
CA ALA A 185 9.75 -8.10 2.96
C ALA A 185 8.59 -7.44 2.22
N ASP A 186 7.45 -7.25 2.88
CA ASP A 186 6.29 -6.53 2.31
C ASP A 186 6.53 -5.03 2.10
N ALA A 187 7.26 -4.38 3.00
CA ALA A 187 7.66 -3.00 2.82
C ALA A 187 8.57 -2.84 1.60
N VAL A 188 9.57 -3.72 1.44
CA VAL A 188 10.52 -3.71 0.31
C VAL A 188 9.79 -3.92 -1.02
N THR A 189 8.92 -4.93 -1.13
CA THR A 189 8.18 -5.19 -2.37
C THR A 189 7.26 -4.04 -2.73
N GLY A 190 6.56 -3.44 -1.77
CA GLY A 190 5.68 -2.30 -2.07
C GLY A 190 6.45 -1.02 -2.39
N VAL A 191 7.61 -0.78 -1.79
CA VAL A 191 8.50 0.34 -2.20
C VAL A 191 8.97 0.13 -3.64
N TYR A 192 9.44 -1.08 -3.96
CA TYR A 192 9.87 -1.44 -5.31
C TYR A 192 8.74 -1.25 -6.33
N GLN A 193 7.54 -1.78 -6.04
CA GLN A 193 6.37 -1.65 -6.91
C GLN A 193 5.97 -0.20 -7.14
N GLY A 194 6.02 0.66 -6.12
CA GLY A 194 5.69 2.08 -6.32
C GLY A 194 6.76 2.85 -7.11
N TYR A 195 8.05 2.53 -6.97
CA TYR A 195 9.08 3.08 -7.87
C TYR A 195 8.91 2.60 -9.31
N ALA A 196 8.58 1.32 -9.51
CA ALA A 196 8.28 0.78 -10.84
C ALA A 196 7.06 1.47 -11.46
N GLY A 197 6.01 1.72 -10.66
CA GLY A 197 4.84 2.50 -11.10
C GLY A 197 5.18 3.95 -11.44
N LEU A 198 6.04 4.61 -10.65
CA LEU A 198 6.50 5.97 -10.94
C LEU A 198 7.34 6.05 -12.21
N ALA A 199 8.15 5.03 -12.50
CA ALA A 199 8.98 4.99 -13.70
C ALA A 199 8.16 5.04 -14.99
N LEU A 200 6.90 4.58 -14.97
CA LEU A 200 5.95 4.69 -16.10
C LEU A 200 5.59 6.15 -16.46
N TYR A 201 5.84 7.11 -15.56
CA TYR A 201 5.54 8.54 -15.77
C TYR A 201 6.78 9.36 -16.16
N ARG A 202 7.95 8.72 -16.31
CA ARG A 202 9.22 9.43 -16.56
C ARG A 202 9.17 10.31 -17.80
N ASP A 203 8.61 9.79 -18.89
CA ASP A 203 8.64 10.45 -20.21
C ASP A 203 7.39 11.28 -20.51
N VAL A 204 6.48 11.36 -19.53
CA VAL A 204 5.14 11.91 -19.68
C VAL A 204 4.97 13.20 -18.88
N LEU A 205 5.84 13.44 -17.91
CA LEU A 205 5.78 14.61 -17.04
C LEU A 205 6.38 15.84 -17.70
N VAL A 206 5.57 16.90 -17.87
CA VAL A 206 5.94 18.17 -18.50
C VAL A 206 6.13 19.25 -17.44
N LEU A 207 7.22 20.02 -17.54
CA LEU A 207 7.54 21.11 -16.63
C LEU A 207 6.64 22.34 -16.90
N PRO A 208 6.04 22.95 -15.85
CA PRO A 208 5.27 24.18 -16.00
C PRO A 208 6.16 25.32 -16.53
N GLY A 209 5.73 26.00 -17.60
CA GLY A 209 6.38 27.21 -18.13
C GLY A 209 7.34 27.02 -19.32
N LEU A 210 7.56 25.79 -19.80
CA LEU A 210 8.25 25.55 -21.09
C LEU A 210 7.29 25.55 -22.29
N SER A 211 5.97 25.45 -22.06
CA SER A 211 4.93 25.46 -23.10
C SER A 211 4.57 26.86 -23.64
N THR A 212 4.86 27.93 -22.89
CA THR A 212 4.27 29.27 -23.13
C THR A 212 5.04 30.19 -24.08
N SER A 213 6.18 29.77 -24.64
CA SER A 213 7.00 30.66 -25.49
C SER A 213 6.99 30.37 -26.99
N THR A 214 6.29 29.32 -27.45
CA THR A 214 6.12 29.07 -28.89
C THR A 214 4.65 28.81 -29.18
N PRO A 215 3.94 29.69 -29.92
CA PRO A 215 2.60 29.36 -30.38
C PRO A 215 2.71 28.08 -31.23
N MET A 216 2.20 26.97 -30.70
CA MET A 216 2.15 25.71 -31.39
C MET A 216 1.21 25.87 -32.59
N SER A 217 1.80 26.11 -33.75
CA SER A 217 1.16 25.92 -35.04
C SER A 217 0.54 24.51 -35.07
N GLU A 218 -0.78 24.43 -35.28
CA GLU A 218 -1.59 23.20 -35.36
C GLU A 218 -1.09 22.15 -36.38
N THR A 219 -0.05 22.46 -37.15
CA THR A 219 0.39 21.66 -38.31
C THR A 219 1.48 20.64 -38.02
N GLU A 220 2.04 20.59 -36.81
CA GLU A 220 3.13 19.66 -36.48
C GLU A 220 2.74 18.79 -35.28
N ARG A 221 1.74 17.93 -35.51
CA ARG A 221 1.39 16.81 -34.62
C ARG A 221 2.38 15.66 -34.82
N THR A 222 3.66 15.93 -34.65
CA THR A 222 4.67 14.89 -34.51
C THR A 222 4.95 14.73 -33.01
N PRO A 223 4.90 13.50 -32.47
CA PRO A 223 5.29 13.28 -31.08
C PRO A 223 6.68 13.88 -30.85
N LEU A 224 6.85 14.68 -29.80
CA LEU A 224 8.05 15.49 -29.48
C LEU A 224 9.37 14.71 -29.32
N LEU A 225 9.38 13.42 -29.66
CA LEU A 225 10.54 12.53 -29.66
C LEU A 225 11.06 12.18 -31.06
N THR A 226 10.47 12.70 -32.15
CA THR A 226 11.13 12.73 -33.48
C THR A 226 12.21 13.81 -33.53
N SER A 227 13.11 13.83 -32.53
CA SER A 227 14.37 14.56 -32.65
C SER A 227 15.19 13.86 -33.74
N HIS A 228 15.13 14.43 -34.94
CA HIS A 228 15.93 14.14 -36.14
C HIS A 228 17.20 13.32 -35.82
N ARG A 229 17.06 11.99 -35.87
CA ARG A 229 18.12 11.01 -35.62
C ARG A 229 18.54 10.44 -36.98
N PRO A 230 19.85 10.24 -37.24
CA PRO A 230 20.29 9.62 -38.50
C PRO A 230 19.65 8.25 -38.62
N ASP A 231 19.10 7.93 -39.82
CA ASP A 231 18.28 6.75 -40.14
C ASP A 231 18.50 5.60 -39.15
N PRO A 232 17.64 5.47 -38.12
CA PRO A 232 17.70 4.36 -37.20
C PRO A 232 17.39 3.07 -37.95
N ASP A 233 18.03 1.98 -37.54
CA ASP A 233 17.69 0.64 -37.98
C ASP A 233 16.18 0.44 -37.76
N PRO A 234 15.37 0.12 -38.78
CA PRO A 234 13.91 0.01 -38.65
C PRO A 234 13.49 -0.95 -37.52
N ASP A 235 14.31 -1.97 -37.23
CA ASP A 235 14.06 -2.89 -36.12
C ASP A 235 14.15 -2.18 -34.76
N SER A 236 15.05 -1.21 -34.61
CA SER A 236 15.22 -0.44 -33.36
C SER A 236 14.08 0.57 -33.11
N GLU A 237 13.44 1.07 -34.16
CA GLU A 237 12.27 1.93 -34.06
C GLU A 237 11.04 1.13 -33.60
N LEU A 238 10.85 -0.07 -34.17
CA LEU A 238 9.77 -0.96 -33.77
C LEU A 238 9.88 -1.40 -32.30
N ASP A 239 11.09 -1.75 -31.85
CA ASP A 239 11.33 -2.13 -30.46
C ASP A 239 11.01 -0.97 -29.50
N TYR A 240 11.39 0.26 -29.88
CA TYR A 240 11.09 1.47 -29.10
C TYR A 240 9.59 1.75 -29.03
N ASP A 241 8.89 1.69 -30.17
CA ASP A 241 7.44 1.88 -30.23
C ASP A 241 6.71 0.81 -29.40
N LEU A 242 7.18 -0.44 -29.44
CA LEU A 242 6.64 -1.54 -28.63
C LEU A 242 6.84 -1.27 -27.13
N GLU A 243 8.03 -0.84 -26.72
CA GLU A 243 8.31 -0.46 -25.33
C GLU A 243 7.41 0.69 -24.87
N GLN A 244 7.19 1.69 -25.73
CA GLN A 244 6.31 2.81 -25.43
C GLN A 244 4.84 2.35 -25.28
N LEU A 245 4.36 1.48 -26.16
CA LEU A 245 3.01 0.90 -26.06
C LEU A 245 2.84 0.05 -24.80
N VAL A 246 3.85 -0.72 -24.41
CA VAL A 246 3.84 -1.49 -23.17
C VAL A 246 3.81 -0.56 -21.96
N ALA A 247 4.58 0.53 -21.96
CA ALA A 247 4.57 1.51 -20.88
C ALA A 247 3.21 2.25 -20.77
N LEU A 248 2.63 2.64 -21.91
CA LEU A 248 1.30 3.27 -21.97
C LEU A 248 0.22 2.35 -21.41
N LYS A 249 0.21 1.08 -21.83
CA LYS A 249 -0.74 0.08 -21.33
C LYS A 249 -0.55 -0.19 -19.83
N ALA A 250 0.69 -0.36 -19.38
CA ALA A 250 0.98 -0.59 -17.96
C ALA A 250 0.55 0.60 -17.08
N ARG A 251 0.65 1.82 -17.61
CA ARG A 251 0.15 3.03 -16.96
C ARG A 251 -1.37 3.03 -16.89
N GLU A 252 -2.06 2.81 -18.01
CA GLU A 252 -3.53 2.71 -18.06
C GLU A 252 -4.06 1.68 -17.06
N GLU A 253 -3.48 0.47 -17.02
CA GLU A 253 -3.85 -0.57 -16.05
C GLU A 253 -3.65 -0.12 -14.60
N LEU A 254 -2.59 0.64 -14.32
CA LEU A 254 -2.32 1.18 -12.99
C LEU A 254 -3.34 2.25 -12.58
N GLU A 255 -3.71 3.12 -13.53
CA GLU A 255 -4.70 4.18 -13.37
C GLU A 255 -6.10 3.62 -13.15
N ASP A 256 -6.45 2.55 -13.87
CA ASP A 256 -7.70 1.80 -13.68
C ASP A 256 -7.79 1.20 -12.26
N VAL A 257 -6.68 0.68 -11.74
CA VAL A 257 -6.64 0.08 -10.39
C VAL A 257 -6.82 1.14 -9.31
N PHE A 258 -6.18 2.29 -9.44
CA PHE A 258 -6.27 3.37 -8.43
C PHE A 258 -7.49 4.28 -8.62
N GLY A 259 -8.06 4.33 -9.82
CA GLY A 259 -9.09 5.27 -10.24
C GLY A 259 -8.59 6.68 -10.51
N LEU A 260 -7.27 6.91 -10.46
CA LEU A 260 -6.62 8.20 -10.74
C LEU A 260 -5.13 7.99 -11.06
N PRO A 261 -4.49 8.94 -11.77
CA PRO A 261 -3.06 8.87 -12.07
C PRO A 261 -2.20 8.89 -10.81
N LEU A 262 -1.16 8.05 -10.79
CA LEU A 262 -0.26 7.88 -9.64
C LEU A 262 0.37 9.21 -9.21
N VAL A 263 0.63 10.11 -10.18
CA VAL A 263 1.21 11.44 -9.96
C VAL A 263 0.32 12.35 -9.11
N ARG A 264 -1.00 12.10 -9.06
CA ARG A 264 -1.96 12.84 -8.24
C ARG A 264 -2.10 12.28 -6.82
N ILE A 265 -1.55 11.10 -6.54
CA ILE A 265 -1.61 10.51 -5.19
C ILE A 265 -0.65 11.28 -4.26
N PRO A 266 -1.14 11.89 -3.17
CA PRO A 266 -0.27 12.59 -2.23
C PRO A 266 0.78 11.67 -1.61
N ALA A 267 2.03 12.12 -1.53
CA ALA A 267 3.16 11.31 -1.04
C ALA A 267 2.98 10.75 0.39
N PHE A 268 2.13 11.38 1.22
CA PHE A 268 1.83 10.88 2.57
C PHE A 268 1.00 9.58 2.55
N ILE A 269 0.25 9.31 1.48
CA ILE A 269 -0.60 8.11 1.36
C ILE A 269 0.25 6.83 1.25
N PRO A 270 1.26 6.75 0.36
CA PRO A 270 2.22 5.65 0.38
C PRO A 270 2.92 5.48 1.72
N CYS A 271 3.32 6.59 2.38
CA CYS A 271 3.93 6.54 3.71
C CYS A 271 3.00 5.89 4.74
N LEU A 272 1.74 6.32 4.78
CA LEU A 272 0.71 5.77 5.67
C LEU A 272 0.47 4.28 5.38
N GLN A 273 0.36 3.89 4.10
CA GLN A 273 0.20 2.49 3.70
C GLN A 273 1.37 1.62 4.17
N ARG A 274 2.61 2.12 4.15
CA ARG A 274 3.78 1.38 4.66
C ARG A 274 3.67 1.16 6.17
N VAL A 275 3.33 2.20 6.94
CA VAL A 275 3.13 2.08 8.40
C VAL A 275 2.00 1.09 8.72
N ASN A 276 0.89 1.18 7.99
CA ASN A 276 -0.26 0.29 8.15
C ASN A 276 0.11 -1.18 7.90
N SER A 277 0.89 -1.47 6.85
CA SER A 277 1.33 -2.83 6.56
C SER A 277 2.21 -3.40 7.68
N LEU A 278 3.14 -2.58 8.21
CA LEU A 278 3.98 -2.98 9.34
C LEU A 278 3.15 -3.32 10.59
N LEU A 279 2.24 -2.42 10.99
CA LEU A 279 1.35 -2.61 12.14
C LEU A 279 0.44 -3.83 11.97
N LEU A 280 -0.14 -3.98 10.78
CA LEU A 280 -1.01 -5.12 10.46
C LEU A 280 -0.23 -6.44 10.55
N SER A 281 0.97 -6.51 9.96
CA SER A 281 1.80 -7.72 10.01
C SER A 281 2.10 -8.13 11.46
N VAL A 282 2.53 -7.18 12.29
CA VAL A 282 2.76 -7.43 13.73
C VAL A 282 1.50 -7.90 14.44
N GLY A 283 0.37 -7.21 14.25
CA GLY A 283 -0.91 -7.61 14.83
C GLY A 283 -1.35 -9.02 14.44
N LEU A 284 -1.27 -9.35 13.14
CA LEU A 284 -1.65 -10.68 12.64
C LEU A 284 -0.74 -11.78 13.19
N PHE A 285 0.58 -11.58 13.23
CA PHE A 285 1.50 -12.56 13.83
C PHE A 285 1.26 -12.74 15.33
N LEU A 286 0.94 -11.67 16.07
CA LEU A 286 0.60 -11.78 17.49
C LEU A 286 -0.68 -12.60 17.70
N LEU A 287 -1.73 -12.36 16.91
CA LEU A 287 -2.97 -13.14 16.98
C LEU A 287 -2.74 -14.61 16.62
N LEU A 288 -1.99 -14.87 15.54
CA LEU A 288 -1.65 -16.23 15.10
C LEU A 288 -0.73 -16.94 16.09
N GLY A 289 0.26 -16.24 16.67
CA GLY A 289 1.13 -16.78 17.71
C GLY A 289 0.34 -17.16 18.96
N ALA A 290 -0.57 -16.30 19.41
CA ALA A 290 -1.45 -16.60 20.54
C ALA A 290 -2.40 -17.79 20.26
N SER A 291 -2.79 -18.00 18.99
CA SER A 291 -3.62 -19.13 18.59
C SER A 291 -2.96 -20.49 18.81
N LEU A 292 -1.64 -20.54 18.97
CA LEU A 292 -0.91 -21.78 19.29
C LEU A 292 -1.07 -22.19 20.77
N TYR A 293 -1.56 -21.30 21.64
CA TYR A 293 -1.64 -21.53 23.09
C TYR A 293 -3.03 -21.93 23.59
N GLY A 294 -3.02 -22.77 24.61
CA GLY A 294 -4.18 -23.15 25.43
C GLY A 294 -5.02 -24.31 24.88
N PRO A 295 -5.81 -24.97 25.74
CA PRO A 295 -6.57 -26.18 25.37
C PRO A 295 -7.82 -25.89 24.55
N ASN A 296 -8.37 -24.68 24.62
CA ASN A 296 -9.66 -24.35 24.02
C ASN A 296 -9.55 -24.20 22.49
N HIS A 297 -9.89 -25.25 21.75
CA HIS A 297 -9.90 -25.27 20.28
C HIS A 297 -10.71 -24.12 19.67
N LEU A 298 -11.87 -23.78 20.24
CA LEU A 298 -12.70 -22.68 19.75
C LEU A 298 -11.98 -21.33 19.80
N ARG A 299 -11.21 -21.06 20.87
CA ARG A 299 -10.41 -19.84 20.98
C ARG A 299 -9.31 -19.81 19.93
N ARG A 300 -8.61 -20.92 19.73
CA ARG A 300 -7.52 -21.04 18.75
C ARG A 300 -8.01 -20.76 17.33
N TRP A 301 -9.06 -21.47 16.90
CA TRP A 301 -9.66 -21.25 15.59
C TRP A 301 -10.31 -19.88 15.45
N GLY A 302 -10.89 -19.34 16.53
CA GLY A 302 -11.42 -17.97 16.55
C GLY A 302 -10.35 -16.92 16.25
N LEU A 303 -9.15 -17.05 16.84
CA LEU A 303 -8.03 -16.13 16.57
C LEU A 303 -7.51 -16.26 15.14
N VAL A 304 -7.39 -17.49 14.62
CA VAL A 304 -7.00 -17.73 13.22
C VAL A 304 -8.03 -17.13 12.26
N ALA A 305 -9.32 -17.36 12.52
CA ALA A 305 -10.41 -16.82 11.71
C ALA A 305 -10.44 -15.29 11.76
N LEU A 306 -10.22 -14.68 12.93
CA LEU A 306 -10.12 -13.22 13.06
C LEU A 306 -8.95 -12.65 12.26
N ALA A 307 -7.77 -13.27 12.34
CA ALA A 307 -6.60 -12.86 11.58
C ALA A 307 -6.83 -12.99 10.06
N ALA A 308 -7.39 -14.13 9.63
CA ALA A 308 -7.72 -14.37 8.22
C ALA A 308 -8.78 -13.39 7.69
N ALA A 309 -9.85 -13.16 8.46
CA ALA A 309 -10.92 -12.22 8.09
C ALA A 309 -10.41 -10.79 8.00
N THR A 310 -9.57 -10.35 8.94
CA THR A 310 -8.94 -9.02 8.92
C THR A 310 -8.07 -8.85 7.68
N HIS A 311 -7.24 -9.85 7.35
CA HIS A 311 -6.39 -9.82 6.17
C HIS A 311 -7.20 -9.83 4.87
N LEU A 312 -8.25 -10.67 4.80
CA LEU A 312 -9.15 -10.75 3.65
C LEU A 312 -9.91 -9.45 3.43
N LEU A 313 -10.46 -8.85 4.49
CA LEU A 313 -11.18 -7.58 4.41
C LEU A 313 -10.32 -6.47 3.80
N LEU A 314 -9.08 -6.33 4.28
CA LEU A 314 -8.13 -5.35 3.74
C LEU A 314 -7.65 -5.68 2.33
N ALA A 315 -7.50 -6.96 1.99
CA ALA A 315 -7.14 -7.37 0.63
C ALA A 315 -8.27 -7.08 -0.37
N VAL A 316 -9.53 -7.32 0.02
CA VAL A 316 -10.72 -6.97 -0.80
C VAL A 316 -10.87 -5.46 -0.94
N LEU A 317 -10.56 -4.68 0.10
CA LEU A 317 -10.56 -3.22 0.04
C LEU A 317 -9.60 -2.68 -1.04
N HIS A 318 -8.46 -3.34 -1.23
CA HIS A 318 -7.45 -2.99 -2.24
C HIS A 318 -7.66 -3.73 -3.58
N ALA A 319 -8.78 -4.43 -3.77
CA ALA A 319 -9.08 -5.06 -5.05
C ALA A 319 -9.37 -3.97 -6.10
N PRO A 320 -8.97 -4.15 -7.38
CA PRO A 320 -9.13 -3.16 -8.46
C PRO A 320 -10.55 -2.63 -8.66
N ILE A 321 -11.56 -3.35 -8.18
CA ILE A 321 -12.98 -2.99 -8.36
C ILE A 321 -13.50 -2.13 -7.20
N VAL A 322 -12.91 -2.32 -6.02
CA VAL A 322 -13.33 -1.66 -4.78
C VAL A 322 -12.52 -0.39 -4.56
N LEU A 323 -11.22 -0.43 -4.87
CA LEU A 323 -10.30 0.68 -4.63
C LEU A 323 -10.70 1.98 -5.35
N PRO A 324 -11.09 1.98 -6.64
CA PRO A 324 -11.52 3.22 -7.32
C PRO A 324 -12.80 3.82 -6.73
N ARG A 325 -13.68 2.99 -6.15
CA ARG A 325 -14.95 3.44 -5.55
C ARG A 325 -14.78 4.06 -4.19
N VAL A 326 -13.85 3.50 -3.38
CA VAL A 326 -13.54 4.02 -2.04
C VAL A 326 -12.56 5.19 -2.12
N GLY A 327 -11.73 5.21 -3.16
CA GLY A 327 -10.59 6.09 -3.31
C GLY A 327 -9.39 5.62 -2.50
N VAL A 328 -8.19 5.85 -3.03
CA VAL A 328 -6.92 5.42 -2.42
C VAL A 328 -6.74 6.02 -1.02
N GLN A 329 -7.16 7.27 -0.82
CA GLN A 329 -7.09 7.94 0.49
C GLN A 329 -8.01 7.26 1.51
N GLY A 330 -9.28 7.02 1.15
CA GLY A 330 -10.24 6.34 2.01
C GLY A 330 -9.77 4.93 2.40
N ALA A 331 -9.24 4.19 1.42
CA ALA A 331 -8.68 2.86 1.66
C ALA A 331 -7.47 2.91 2.62
N ALA A 332 -6.59 3.91 2.48
CA ALA A 332 -5.43 4.08 3.35
C ALA A 332 -5.83 4.42 4.81
N PHE A 333 -6.81 5.30 5.01
CA PHE A 333 -7.30 5.63 6.36
C PHE A 333 -8.04 4.45 7.01
N LEU A 334 -8.90 3.75 6.26
CA LEU A 334 -9.56 2.56 6.77
C LEU A 334 -8.55 1.46 7.10
N GLY A 335 -7.52 1.29 6.26
CA GLY A 335 -6.37 0.43 6.53
C GLY A 335 -5.63 0.80 7.82
N ALA A 336 -5.49 2.09 8.11
CA ALA A 336 -4.86 2.57 9.35
C ALA A 336 -5.66 2.17 10.59
N VAL A 337 -6.98 2.38 10.56
CA VAL A 337 -7.87 1.99 11.67
C VAL A 337 -7.83 0.48 11.91
N VAL A 338 -7.96 -0.32 10.85
CA VAL A 338 -7.97 -1.79 10.96
C VAL A 338 -6.62 -2.33 11.40
N SER A 339 -5.51 -1.82 10.86
CA SER A 339 -4.16 -2.27 11.23
C SER A 339 -3.82 -1.92 12.68
N LEU A 340 -4.20 -0.73 13.15
CA LEU A 340 -4.02 -0.32 14.55
C LEU A 340 -4.88 -1.19 15.49
N GLY A 341 -6.14 -1.45 15.11
CA GLY A 341 -7.01 -2.35 15.85
C GLY A 341 -6.45 -3.77 15.95
N ALA A 342 -5.94 -4.32 14.85
CA ALA A 342 -5.29 -5.63 14.83
C ALA A 342 -4.03 -5.66 15.69
N PHE A 343 -3.21 -4.61 15.64
CA PHE A 343 -2.00 -4.46 16.45
C PHE A 343 -2.31 -4.46 17.95
N PHE A 344 -3.22 -3.60 18.41
CA PHE A 344 -3.59 -3.54 19.83
C PHE A 344 -4.38 -4.77 20.30
N THR A 345 -5.21 -5.37 19.46
CA THR A 345 -5.88 -6.64 19.80
C THR A 345 -4.83 -7.73 19.97
N GLY A 346 -3.84 -7.80 19.06
CA GLY A 346 -2.68 -8.68 19.19
C GLY A 346 -1.96 -8.46 20.51
N LEU A 347 -1.53 -7.22 20.81
CA LEU A 347 -0.88 -6.88 22.08
C LEU A 347 -1.73 -7.25 23.31
N GLY A 348 -3.02 -6.97 23.28
CA GLY A 348 -3.94 -7.25 24.39
C GLY A 348 -4.05 -8.75 24.69
N VAL A 349 -4.06 -9.61 23.66
CA VAL A 349 -4.06 -11.07 23.84
C VAL A 349 -2.79 -11.57 24.53
N TRP A 350 -1.66 -10.87 24.35
CA TRP A 350 -0.39 -11.16 25.04
C TRP A 350 -0.25 -10.41 26.38
N GLY A 351 -1.28 -9.69 26.83
CA GLY A 351 -1.27 -8.92 28.07
C GLY A 351 -0.41 -7.65 28.03
N GLY A 352 -0.08 -7.15 26.84
CA GLY A 352 0.80 -5.98 26.65
C GLY A 352 0.12 -4.62 26.75
N VAL A 353 -1.18 -4.57 27.09
CA VAL A 353 -2.02 -3.36 27.13
C VAL A 353 -2.80 -3.25 28.46
N SER A 354 -2.26 -3.81 29.55
CA SER A 354 -2.93 -3.87 30.86
C SER A 354 -2.52 -2.77 31.82
#